data_AF-A0A0Q6UGU6-F1
#
_entry.id   AF-A0A0Q6UGU6-F1
#
_cell.length_a   1.000
_cell.length_b   1.000
_cell.length_c   1.000
_cell.angle_alpha   90.00
_cell.angle_beta   90.00
_cell.angle_gamma   90.00
#
_symmetry.space_group_name_H-M   'P 1'
#
loop_
_entity.id
_entity.type
_entity.pdbx_description
1 polymer ?
#
loop_
_entity_poly.entity_id
_entity_poly.type
_entity_poly.pdbx_seq_one_letter_code
_entity_poly.pdbx_strand_id
1 'polypeptide(L)' 'MTMIVVDSERVRRLRDLLPAITKEHLQGTLGISETTWVRLRDERPIRRSTYERLMRRSGFPAS' A
#
# COMPACT_ATOMS: atom_id res chain seq x y z
N MET A 1 13.05 4.20 13.45
CA MET A 1 12.58 3.87 12.07
C MET A 1 11.83 2.54 12.16
N THR A 2 10.51 2.57 12.32
CA THR A 2 9.73 1.33 12.48
C THR A 2 9.34 0.76 11.13
N MET A 3 9.63 -0.52 10.91
CA MET A 3 9.18 -1.28 9.74
C MET A 3 7.98 -2.13 10.11
N ILE A 4 7.07 -2.34 9.17
CA ILE A 4 5.92 -3.23 9.33
C ILE A 4 5.76 -4.11 8.10
N VAL A 5 5.22 -5.31 8.29
CA VAL A 5 4.72 -6.16 7.21
C VAL A 5 3.20 -5.99 7.17
N VAL A 6 2.65 -5.86 5.97
CA VAL A 6 1.20 -5.78 5.74
C VAL A 6 0.77 -7.13 5.21
N ASP A 7 -0.25 -7.72 5.82
CA ASP A 7 -0.77 -9.02 5.42
C ASP A 7 -1.43 -8.98 4.04
N SER A 8 -1.44 -10.14 3.39
CA SER A 8 -2.02 -10.32 2.06
C SER A 8 -3.50 -9.92 1.93
N GLU A 9 -4.30 -10.01 3.00
CA GLU A 9 -5.71 -9.61 2.96
C GLU A 9 -5.85 -8.09 2.82
N ARG A 10 -5.12 -7.32 3.62
CA ARG A 10 -5.06 -5.85 3.48
C ARG A 10 -4.52 -5.45 2.11
N VAL A 11 -3.48 -6.13 1.60
CA VAL A 11 -2.94 -5.84 0.27
C VAL A 11 -3.96 -6.12 -0.83
N ARG A 12 -4.77 -7.17 -0.70
CA ARG A 12 -5.87 -7.45 -1.63
C ARG A 12 -6.92 -6.33 -1.60
N ARG A 13 -7.32 -5.84 -0.44
CA ARG A 13 -8.27 -4.71 -0.33
C ARG A 13 -7.72 -3.43 -0.99
N LEU A 14 -6.42 -3.17 -0.87
CA LEU A 14 -5.76 -2.06 -1.56
C LEU A 14 -5.74 -2.25 -3.08
N ARG A 15 -5.56 -3.49 -3.55
CA ARG A 15 -5.64 -3.83 -4.97
C ARG A 15 -7.01 -3.53 -5.54
N ASP A 16 -8.07 -3.84 -4.81
CA ASP A 16 -9.46 -3.66 -5.26
C ASP A 16 -9.83 -2.17 -5.46
N LEU A 17 -9.04 -1.24 -4.92
CA LEU A 17 -9.17 0.21 -5.17
C LEU A 17 -8.57 0.64 -6.52
N LEU A 18 -7.71 -0.18 -7.14
CA LEU A 18 -6.97 0.18 -8.33
C LEU A 18 -7.73 -0.25 -9.59
N PRO A 19 -8.00 0.65 -10.55
CA PRO A 19 -8.56 0.28 -11.85
C PRO A 19 -7.63 -0.66 -12.65
N ALA A 20 -6.32 -0.40 -12.56
CA ALA A 20 -5.26 -1.27 -13.06
C ALA A 20 -3.98 -1.07 -12.24
N ILE A 21 -3.07 -2.05 -12.26
CA ILE A 21 -1.77 -1.96 -11.57
C ILE A 21 -0.76 -1.28 -12.50
N THR A 22 -0.87 0.04 -12.61
CA THR A 22 0.07 0.90 -13.33
C THR A 22 0.69 1.92 -12.38
N LYS A 23 1.85 2.47 -12.74
CA LYS A 23 2.51 3.55 -11.99
C LYS A 23 1.56 4.71 -11.69
N GLU A 24 0.77 5.12 -12.69
CA GLU A 24 -0.16 6.24 -12.60
C GLU A 24 -1.27 5.97 -11.58
N HIS A 25 -1.87 4.78 -11.60
CA HIS A 25 -2.90 4.42 -10.62
C HIS A 25 -2.33 4.16 -9.22
N LEU A 26 -1.13 3.59 -9.11
CA LEU A 26 -0.47 3.42 -7.81
C LEU A 26 -0.17 4.77 -7.14
N GLN A 27 0.29 5.76 -7.90
CA GLN A 27 0.52 7.10 -7.38
C GLN A 27 -0.78 7.89 -7.19
N GLY A 28 -1.69 7.82 -8.16
CA GLY A 28 -2.94 8.57 -8.17
C GLY A 28 -3.97 8.09 -7.15
N THR A 29 -4.09 6.78 -6.95
CA THR A 29 -5.05 6.19 -6.00
C THR A 29 -4.40 5.99 -4.64
N LEU A 30 -3.24 5.32 -4.58
CA LEU A 30 -2.63 4.87 -3.31
C LEU A 30 -1.48 5.74 -2.83
N GLY A 31 -0.94 6.65 -3.65
CA GLY A 31 0.16 7.52 -3.27
C GLY A 31 1.48 6.80 -3.01
N ILE A 32 1.67 5.63 -3.63
CA ILE A 32 2.87 4.80 -3.49
C ILE A 32 3.55 4.56 -4.83
N SER A 33 4.83 4.22 -4.80
CA SER A 33 5.57 3.78 -5.98
C SER A 33 5.32 2.30 -6.29
N GLU A 34 5.66 1.88 -7.50
CA GLU A 34 5.69 0.47 -7.90
C GLU A 34 6.59 -0.37 -6.99
N THR A 35 7.74 0.17 -6.54
CA THR A 35 8.63 -0.52 -5.61
C THR A 35 7.96 -0.79 -4.26
N THR A 36 7.21 0.17 -3.73
CA THR A 36 6.43 -0.02 -2.49
C THR A 36 5.31 -1.04 -2.71
N TRP A 37 4.66 -1.02 -3.87
CA TRP A 37 3.64 -2.00 -4.24
C TRP A 37 4.18 -3.43 -4.29
N VAL A 38 5.32 -3.65 -4.94
CA VAL A 38 5.98 -4.97 -4.98
C VAL A 38 6.31 -5.45 -3.57
N ARG A 39 6.82 -4.56 -2.69
CA ARG A 39 7.10 -4.94 -1.29
C ARG A 39 5.84 -5.36 -0.54
N LEU A 40 4.72 -4.64 -0.72
CA LEU A 40 3.44 -5.01 -0.11
C LEU A 40 2.98 -6.39 -0.59
N ARG A 41 2.96 -6.60 -1.91
CA ARG A 41 2.52 -7.88 -2.52
C ARG A 41 3.36 -9.07 -2.07
N ASP A 42 4.66 -8.87 -1.90
CA ASP A 42 5.61 -9.91 -1.54
C ASP A 42 5.81 -10.03 -0.01
N GLU A 43 4.91 -9.45 0.80
CA GLU A 43 4.93 -9.43 2.28
C GLU A 43 6.28 -8.94 2.87
N ARG A 44 6.95 -8.03 2.15
CA ARG A 44 8.20 -7.43 2.57
C ARG A 44 7.93 -6.21 3.44
N PRO A 45 8.78 -5.96 4.46
CA PRO A 45 8.58 -4.84 5.36
C PRO A 45 8.60 -3.50 4.63
N ILE A 46 7.76 -2.56 5.00
CA ILE A 46 7.78 -1.15 4.57
C ILE A 46 7.87 -0.23 5.79
N ARG A 47 8.24 1.04 5.58
CA ARG A 47 8.27 2.02 6.68
C ARG A 47 6.85 2.25 7.21
N ARG A 48 6.68 2.28 8.54
CA ARG A 48 5.40 2.61 9.20
C ARG A 48 4.81 3.92 8.68
N SER A 49 5.62 4.96 8.50
CA SER A 49 5.16 6.25 7.96
C SER A 49 4.64 6.17 6.51
N THR A 50 5.13 5.21 5.72
CA THR A 50 4.59 4.95 4.37
C THR A 50 3.22 4.30 4.46
N TYR A 51 3.06 3.31 5.36
CA TYR A 51 1.78 2.67 5.62
C TYR A 51 0.73 3.64 6.16
N GLU A 52 1.07 4.48 7.13
CA GLU A 52 0.14 5.47 7.70
C GLU A 52 -0.40 6.44 6.64
N ARG A 53 0.47 6.91 5.72
CA ARG A 53 0.04 7.75 4.60
C ARG A 53 -0.85 6.99 3.61
N LEU A 54 -0.50 5.73 3.33
CA LEU A 54 -1.29 4.85 2.47
C LEU A 54 -2.69 4.64 3.05
N MET A 55 -2.81 4.28 4.33
CA MET A 55 -4.09 4.08 5.01
C MET A 55 -4.94 5.35 4.98
N ARG A 56 -4.36 6.49 5.34
CA ARG A 56 -5.03 7.80 5.28
C ARG A 56 -5.58 8.11 3.88
N ARG A 57 -4.87 7.73 2.82
CA ARG A 57 -5.29 7.98 1.43
C ARG A 57 -6.35 6.98 0.96
N SER A 58 -6.20 5.71 1.32
CA SER A 58 -7.11 4.63 0.93
C SER A 58 -8.47 4.66 1.65
N GLY A 59 -8.60 5.45 2.72
CA GLY A 59 -9.82 5.49 3.53
C GLY A 59 -9.99 4.29 4.48
N PHE A 60 -9.02 3.37 4.52
CA PHE A 60 -9.00 2.28 5.50
C PHE A 60 -8.44 2.76 6.85
N PRO A 61 -9.10 2.43 7.97
CA PRO A 61 -8.51 2.69 9.28
C PRO A 61 -7.24 1.85 9.46
N ALA A 62 -6.19 2.48 10.00
CA ALA A 62 -4.99 1.79 10.44
C ALA A 62 -5.27 1.05 11.76
N SER A 63 -6.15 0.06 11.72
CA SER A 63 -6.43 -0.85 12.83
C SER A 63 -5.30 -1.87 12.98
#